data_AF-A0AAV4AXT6-F1
#
_entry.id   AF-A0AAV4AXT6-F1
#
_cell.length_a   1.000
_cell.length_b   1.000
_cell.length_c   1.000
_cell.angle_alpha   90.00
_cell.angle_beta   90.00
_cell.angle_gamma   90.00
#
_symmetry.space_group_name_H-M   'P 1'
#
loop_
_entity.id
_entity.type
_entity.pdbx_description
1 polymer ?
#
loop_
_entity_poly.entity_id
_entity_poly.type
_entity_poly.pdbx_seq_one_letter_code
_entity_poly.pdbx_strand_id
1 'polypeptide(L)' 'MGKEGRPYMPTVPRKTALRPDIVIHSVSIQQIIIVELTVPYESRMEESYAFKEGKYLDLTKELKKDGYEAKVMP' A
#
# COMPACT_ATOMS: atom_id res chain seq x y z
N MET A 1 16.40 -10.68 -11.97
CA MET A 1 17.88 -10.68 -11.97
C MET A 1 18.36 -9.33 -12.50
N GLY A 2 18.59 -8.36 -11.61
CA GLY A 2 19.09 -7.04 -12.00
C GLY A 2 20.55 -7.16 -12.43
N LYS A 3 20.89 -6.63 -13.61
CA LYS A 3 22.28 -6.58 -14.10
C LYS A 3 23.13 -5.76 -13.11
N GLU A 4 24.16 -6.43 -12.58
CA GLU A 4 25.35 -5.94 -11.89
C GLU A 4 25.22 -4.63 -11.07
N GLY A 5 25.24 -4.78 -9.74
CA GLY A 5 25.77 -3.80 -8.79
C GLY A 5 24.95 -2.54 -8.52
N ARG A 6 23.89 -2.25 -9.28
CA ARG A 6 23.03 -1.09 -8.99
C ARG A 6 21.93 -1.50 -8.01
N PRO A 7 21.68 -0.74 -6.92
CA PRO A 7 20.54 -0.99 -6.07
C PRO A 7 19.27 -0.93 -6.91
N TYR A 8 18.41 -1.94 -6.76
CA TYR A 8 17.09 -1.93 -7.37
C TYR A 8 16.34 -0.71 -6.83
N MET A 9 16.16 0.29 -7.68
CA MET A 9 15.30 1.42 -7.38
C MET A 9 13.90 1.01 -7.84
N PRO A 10 12.93 0.81 -6.92
CA PRO A 10 11.58 0.49 -7.32
C PRO A 10 11.08 1.61 -8.23
N THR A 11 10.44 1.26 -9.33
CA THR A 11 9.63 2.23 -10.07
C THR A 11 8.62 2.81 -9.09
N VAL A 12 8.57 4.13 -8.99
CA VAL A 12 7.64 4.85 -8.11
C VAL A 12 6.33 4.96 -8.86
N PRO A 13 5.28 4.20 -8.48
CA PRO A 13 4.00 4.26 -9.19
C PRO A 13 3.29 5.59 -8.94
N ARG A 14 3.46 6.17 -7.74
CA ARG A 14 2.84 7.44 -7.33
C ARG A 14 3.55 8.02 -6.10
N LYS A 15 3.55 9.36 -5.99
CA LYS A 15 4.02 10.07 -4.78
C LYS A 15 2.83 10.38 -3.88
N THR A 16 2.98 10.16 -2.58
CA THR A 16 1.98 10.47 -1.55
C THR A 16 2.68 10.87 -0.25
N ALA A 17 2.01 11.65 0.60
CA ALA A 17 2.48 11.95 1.95
C ALA A 17 2.06 10.89 2.99
N LEU A 18 1.19 9.94 2.60
CA LEU A 18 0.78 8.84 3.46
C LEU A 18 1.97 7.91 3.76
N ARG A 19 2.02 7.43 5.00
CA ARG A 19 3.10 6.56 5.49
C ARG A 19 2.51 5.23 5.99
N PRO A 20 2.34 4.27 5.08
CA PRO A 20 2.00 2.91 5.48
C PRO A 20 3.17 2.21 6.13
N ASP A 21 2.88 1.23 6.99
CA ASP A 21 3.91 0.42 7.64
C ASP A 21 4.65 -0.46 6.63
N ILE A 22 3.90 -1.07 5.70
CA ILE A 22 4.47 -1.94 4.67
C ILE A 22 3.79 -1.67 3.32
N VAL A 23 4.59 -1.66 2.25
CA VAL A 23 4.12 -1.66 0.86
C VAL A 23 4.75 -2.83 0.12
N ILE A 24 3.91 -3.67 -0.49
CA ILE A 24 4.34 -4.73 -1.39
C ILE A 24 3.98 -4.27 -2.81
N HIS A 25 4.98 -4.12 -3.68
CA HIS A 25 4.80 -3.67 -5.05
C HIS A 25 5.43 -4.67 -6.02
N SER A 26 4.61 -5.23 -6.90
CA SER A 26 5.06 -6.06 -8.00
C SER A 26 4.84 -5.35 -9.33
N VAL A 27 5.95 -4.97 -9.96
CA VAL A 27 5.96 -4.27 -11.25
C VAL A 27 5.47 -5.20 -12.37
N SER A 28 5.83 -6.49 -12.32
CA SER A 28 5.55 -7.45 -13.39
C SER A 28 4.07 -7.77 -13.57
N ILE A 29 3.29 -7.71 -12.50
CA ILE A 29 1.84 -7.94 -12.52
C ILE A 29 1.05 -6.66 -12.20
N GLN A 30 1.72 -5.51 -12.13
CA GLN A 30 1.12 -4.21 -11.81
C GLN A 30 0.23 -4.28 -10.55
N GLN A 31 0.74 -4.85 -9.46
CA GLN A 31 0.00 -5.01 -8.22
C GLN A 31 0.67 -4.28 -7.05
N ILE A 32 -0.15 -3.63 -6.22
CA ILE A 32 0.27 -2.94 -5.00
C ILE A 32 -0.63 -3.37 -3.83
N ILE A 33 0.00 -3.79 -2.73
CA ILE A 33 -0.67 -4.09 -1.46
C ILE A 33 -0.11 -3.15 -0.40
N ILE A 34 -1.01 -2.42 0.26
CA ILE A 34 -0.70 -1.53 1.38
C ILE A 34 -1.10 -2.25 2.66
N VAL A 35 -0.20 -2.40 3.62
CA VAL A 35 -0.48 -3.05 4.91
C VAL A 35 -0.28 -2.06 6.04
N GLU A 36 -1.28 -1.97 6.91
CA GLU A 36 -1.19 -1.27 8.20
C GLU A 36 -1.07 -2.32 9.31
N LEU A 37 -0.10 -2.15 10.19
CA LEU A 37 0.04 -2.97 11.38
C LEU A 37 -0.60 -2.23 12.53
N THR A 38 -1.59 -2.87 13.15
CA THR A 38 -2.27 -2.27 14.29
C THR A 38 -2.32 -3.26 15.42
N VAL A 39 -1.91 -2.82 16.60
CA VAL A 39 -2.08 -3.58 17.85
C VAL A 39 -3.37 -3.07 18.49
N PRO A 40 -4.52 -3.73 18.28
CA PRO A 40 -5.74 -3.30 18.94
C PRO A 40 -5.64 -3.59 20.44
N TYR A 41 -6.02 -2.62 21.25
CA TYR A 41 -6.51 -2.91 22.60
C TYR A 41 -7.93 -3.50 22.44
N GLU A 42 -8.26 -4.58 23.16
CA GLU A 42 -9.43 -5.44 22.94
C GLU A 42 -10.78 -4.70 22.75
N SER A 43 -10.94 -3.51 23.33
CA SER A 43 -12.19 -2.74 23.29
C SER A 43 -12.38 -1.83 22.05
N ARG A 44 -11.45 -1.79 21.08
CA ARG A 44 -11.50 -0.87 19.92
C ARG A 44 -11.29 -1.53 18.55
N MET A 45 -11.45 -2.84 18.45
CA MET A 45 -11.17 -3.57 17.21
C MET A 45 -12.03 -3.09 16.01
N GLU A 46 -13.33 -2.87 16.21
CA GLU A 46 -14.24 -2.50 15.11
C GLU A 46 -14.07 -1.04 14.65
N GLU A 47 -13.94 -0.09 15.58
CA GLU A 47 -13.74 1.33 15.26
C GLU A 47 -12.39 1.57 14.56
N SER A 48 -11.34 0.84 14.98
CA SER A 48 -10.02 0.92 14.36
C SER A 48 -10.02 0.36 12.93
N TYR A 49 -10.85 -0.64 12.64
CA TYR A 49 -10.98 -1.23 11.31
C TYR A 49 -11.63 -0.24 10.33
N ALA A 50 -12.76 0.38 10.71
CA ALA A 50 -13.50 1.31 9.85
C ALA A 50 -12.71 2.61 9.54
N PHE A 51 -11.93 3.12 10.49
CA PHE A 51 -11.13 4.33 10.29
C PHE A 51 -9.95 4.10 9.31
N LYS A 52 -9.44 2.86 9.20
CA LYS A 52 -8.30 2.53 8.32
C LYS A 52 -8.68 2.36 6.85
N GLU A 53 -9.88 1.85 6.55
CA GLU A 53 -10.31 1.67 5.16
C GLU A 53 -10.45 3.02 4.42
N GLY A 54 -10.82 4.08 5.13
CA GLY A 54 -10.92 5.43 4.54
C GLY A 54 -9.58 6.08 4.19
N LYS A 55 -8.53 5.83 4.97
CA LYS A 55 -7.21 6.51 4.88
C LYS A 55 -6.55 6.36 3.52
N TYR A 56 -6.71 5.20 2.88
CA TYR A 56 -6.05 4.86 1.62
C TYR A 56 -7.00 4.79 0.42
N LEU A 57 -8.28 5.10 0.60
CA LEU A 57 -9.29 4.92 -0.42
C LEU A 57 -8.97 5.71 -1.70
N ASP A 58 -8.60 6.99 -1.57
CA ASP A 58 -8.32 7.81 -2.74
C ASP A 58 -7.00 7.41 -3.41
N LEU A 59 -5.98 7.05 -2.63
CA LEU A 59 -4.72 6.53 -3.17
C LEU A 59 -4.95 5.24 -3.99
N THR A 60 -5.78 4.32 -3.49
CA THR A 60 -6.08 3.07 -4.23
C THR A 60 -6.86 3.34 -5.52
N LYS A 61 -7.78 4.31 -5.53
CA LYS A 61 -8.49 4.71 -6.76
C LYS A 61 -7.53 5.30 -7.79
N GLU A 62 -6.60 6.14 -7.35
CA GLU A 62 -5.59 6.72 -8.25
C GLU A 62 -4.66 5.66 -8.83
N LEU A 63 -4.16 4.73 -7.99
CA LEU A 63 -3.34 3.61 -8.46
C LEU A 63 -4.09 2.73 -9.47
N LYS A 64 -5.39 2.47 -9.23
CA LYS A 64 -6.25 1.75 -10.20
C LYS A 64 -6.41 2.49 -11.52
N LYS A 65 -6.50 3.83 -11.50
CA LYS A 65 -6.51 4.65 -12.73
C LYS A 65 -5.17 4.58 -13.47
N ASP A 66 -4.06 4.42 -12.74
CA ASP A 66 -2.73 4.23 -13.31
C ASP A 66 -2.48 2.79 -13.82
N GLY A 67 -3.50 1.93 -13.78
CA GLY A 67 -3.45 0.55 -14.28
C GLY A 67 -2.97 -0.48 -13.25
N TYR A 68 -2.83 -0.11 -11.98
CA TYR A 68 -2.43 -1.04 -10.91
C TYR A 68 -3.64 -1.68 -10.23
N GLU A 69 -3.56 -2.98 -9.94
CA GLU A 69 -4.43 -3.59 -8.94
C GLU A 69 -3.96 -3.17 -7.54
N ALA A 70 -4.77 -2.39 -6.81
CA ALA A 70 -4.43 -1.87 -5.48
C ALA A 70 -5.38 -2.38 -4.39
N LYS A 71 -4.81 -2.89 -3.29
CA LYS A 71 -5.53 -3.41 -2.10
C LYS A 71 -4.93 -2.87 -0.80
N VAL A 72 -5.77 -2.74 0.22
CA VAL A 72 -5.38 -2.31 1.58
C VAL A 72 -5.68 -3.46 2.53
N MET A 73 -4.72 -3.78 3.40
CA MET A 73 -4.83 -4.78 4.45
C MET A 73 -4.64 -4.07 5.80
N PRO A 74 -5.72 -3.88 6.58
CA PRO A 74 -5.72 -3.10 7.83
C PRO A 74 -5.23 -3.87 9.07
#